data_AF-U2ACB5-F1
#
_entry.id   AF-U2ACB5-F1
#
_cell.length_a   1.000
_cell.length_b   1.000
_cell.length_c   1.000
_cell.angle_alpha   90.00
_cell.angle_beta   90.00
_cell.angle_gamma   90.00
#
_symmetry.space_group_name_H-M   'P 1'
#
loop_
_entity.id
_entity.type
_entity.pdbx_description
1 polymer ?
#
loop_
_entity_poly.entity_id
_entity_poly.type
_entity_poly.pdbx_seq_one_letter_code
_entity_poly.pdbx_strand_id
1 'polypeptide(L)'
;MNEQARKLYDQAQANYPALKAQIEAQVVRWFWAAKGVGLFSLEPFYFEQNRFPKSKILKETPENAEDKYQYGVNANDEIIVERSYTEFKGQCYETFYFREDSQIISYHFDYFKEKRCINTKIFVYKNGLLQAIYAAFKGNKWSQKTMFYENDKLISCDWIEKDDHSAEEGFERGFVYTYDMLGELNSITGKDGGVWYQKKDKKVSYKKLSERVAERFYALLIPAIKAYPIPEPLYCLNIAFDYQYIMPPTIGFGTESERLEWKESYGKRADSLLWNTADYAHTIEIETDNEDTALFDLFNQETEMQEKSSAATKLLVSCAKRLKEEWVSLSIPSTDDFVVVVSDIEDSFLKKV
;
A
#
# COMPACT_ATOMS: atom_id res chain seq x y z
N MET A 1 14.85 6.31 22.86
CA MET A 1 15.12 7.43 21.92
C MET A 1 16.61 7.66 21.79
N ASN A 2 17.13 7.76 20.56
CA ASN A 2 18.52 8.14 20.31
C ASN A 2 18.67 9.68 20.39
N GLU A 3 19.51 10.18 21.30
CA GLU A 3 19.67 11.61 21.56
C GLU A 3 20.28 12.39 20.39
N GLN A 4 21.16 11.75 19.61
CA GLN A 4 21.76 12.36 18.43
C GLN A 4 20.70 12.64 17.36
N ALA A 5 19.87 11.65 17.02
CA ALA A 5 18.79 11.82 16.04
C ALA A 5 17.83 12.94 16.45
N ARG A 6 17.47 13.02 17.74
CA ARG A 6 16.63 14.09 18.30
C ARG A 6 17.28 15.47 18.10
N LYS A 7 18.53 15.63 18.54
CA LYS A 7 19.27 16.89 18.43
C LYS A 7 19.40 17.35 16.97
N LEU A 8 19.69 16.43 16.06
CA LEU A 8 19.82 16.77 14.63
C LEU A 8 18.49 17.24 14.04
N TYR A 9 17.37 16.58 14.37
CA TYR A 9 16.05 17.05 13.95
C TYR A 9 15.75 18.45 14.48
N ASP A 10 16.00 18.71 15.76
CA ASP A 10 15.64 19.98 16.41
C ASP A 10 16.38 21.17 15.76
N GLN A 11 17.54 20.90 15.16
CA GLN A 11 18.36 21.87 14.44
C GLN A 11 18.10 21.88 12.92
N ALA A 12 17.47 20.85 12.37
CA ALA A 12 17.38 20.62 10.92
C ALA A 12 16.69 21.75 10.17
N GLN A 13 15.59 22.30 10.70
CA GLN A 13 14.84 23.39 10.05
C GLN A 13 15.69 24.66 9.93
N ALA A 14 16.38 25.06 11.00
CA ALA A 14 17.27 26.23 10.98
C ALA A 14 18.48 26.00 10.05
N ASN A 15 18.98 24.77 9.99
CA ASN A 15 20.13 24.41 9.18
C ASN A 15 19.81 24.13 7.70
N TYR A 16 18.53 24.09 7.31
CA TYR A 16 18.11 23.70 5.96
C TYR A 16 18.89 24.41 4.83
N PRO A 17 19.06 25.75 4.82
CA PRO A 17 19.79 26.42 3.73
C PRO A 17 21.24 25.95 3.62
N ALA A 18 21.91 25.72 4.76
CA ALA A 18 23.29 25.25 4.79
C ALA A 18 23.39 23.77 4.35
N LEU A 19 22.51 22.91 4.85
CA LEU A 19 22.42 21.51 4.45
C LEU A 19 22.21 21.38 2.94
N LYS A 20 21.26 22.13 2.39
CA LYS A 20 20.96 22.13 0.95
C LYS A 20 22.17 22.55 0.12
N ALA A 21 22.80 23.68 0.46
CA ALA A 21 23.95 24.17 -0.27
C ALA A 21 25.13 23.17 -0.24
N GLN A 22 25.40 22.58 0.92
CA GLN A 22 26.48 21.60 1.09
C GLN A 22 26.24 20.32 0.29
N ILE A 23 25.01 19.80 0.29
CA ILE A 23 24.73 18.53 -0.38
C ILE A 23 24.61 18.71 -1.90
N GLU A 24 23.98 19.78 -2.37
CA GLU A 24 23.84 20.03 -3.81
C GLU A 24 25.17 20.36 -4.49
N ALA A 25 26.13 20.96 -3.76
CA ALA A 25 27.48 21.16 -4.26
C ALA A 25 28.25 19.86 -4.56
N GLN A 26 27.81 18.73 -3.99
CA GLN A 26 28.41 17.41 -4.23
C GLN A 26 27.75 16.66 -5.40
N VAL A 27 26.63 17.18 -5.93
CA VAL A 27 25.91 16.53 -7.02
C VAL A 27 26.64 16.75 -8.35
N VAL A 28 27.06 15.66 -8.99
CA VAL A 28 27.73 15.68 -10.30
C VAL A 28 26.75 15.41 -11.44
N ARG A 29 25.60 14.78 -11.14
CA ARG A 29 24.59 14.41 -12.13
C ARG A 29 23.21 14.36 -11.51
N TRP A 30 22.23 14.81 -12.28
CA TRP A 30 20.80 14.69 -11.98
C TRP A 30 20.14 13.71 -12.95
N PHE A 31 19.16 12.95 -12.48
CA PHE A 31 18.26 12.18 -13.34
C PHE A 31 16.84 12.17 -12.78
N TRP A 32 15.89 11.83 -13.64
CA TRP A 32 14.47 11.80 -13.29
C TRP A 32 13.95 10.37 -13.22
N ALA A 33 12.96 10.15 -12.37
CA ALA A 33 12.20 8.91 -12.31
C ALA A 33 10.70 9.19 -12.17
N ALA A 34 9.87 8.29 -12.68
CA ALA A 34 8.41 8.40 -12.61
C ALA A 34 7.75 7.01 -12.65
N LYS A 35 6.41 6.97 -12.54
CA LYS A 35 5.58 5.74 -12.59
C LYS A 35 5.91 4.80 -11.42
N GLY A 36 5.58 5.26 -10.21
CA GLY A 36 5.82 4.59 -8.95
C GLY A 36 6.04 5.60 -7.81
N VAL A 37 6.37 5.10 -6.62
CA VAL A 37 6.56 5.85 -5.37
C VAL A 37 8.05 5.92 -5.00
N GLY A 38 8.85 6.49 -5.89
CA GLY A 38 10.30 6.63 -5.74
C GLY A 38 11.11 5.44 -6.29
N LEU A 39 12.43 5.62 -6.36
CA LEU A 39 13.38 4.64 -6.89
C LEU A 39 14.34 4.09 -5.82
N PHE A 40 14.51 4.81 -4.72
CA PHE A 40 15.58 4.57 -3.76
C PHE A 40 15.10 4.62 -2.32
N SER A 41 15.68 3.76 -1.47
CA SER A 41 15.58 3.82 -0.02
C SER A 41 16.82 3.19 0.59
N LEU A 42 17.28 3.73 1.72
CA LEU A 42 18.31 3.12 2.54
C LEU A 42 17.76 2.01 3.44
N GLU A 43 16.43 1.94 3.61
CA GLU A 43 15.78 0.85 4.35
C GLU A 43 15.76 -0.42 3.47
N PRO A 44 16.26 -1.56 3.95
CA PRO A 44 16.21 -2.81 3.22
C PRO A 44 14.78 -3.17 2.85
N PHE A 45 14.59 -3.56 1.59
CA PHE A 45 13.30 -4.06 1.07
C PHE A 45 12.12 -3.09 1.27
N TYR A 46 12.38 -1.78 1.32
CA TYR A 46 11.35 -0.76 1.53
C TYR A 46 10.18 -0.87 0.54
N PHE A 47 10.45 -1.13 -0.73
CA PHE A 47 9.41 -1.22 -1.76
C PHE A 47 8.61 -2.50 -1.61
N GLU A 48 9.27 -3.63 -1.36
CA GLU A 48 8.63 -4.92 -1.17
C GLU A 48 7.78 -4.95 0.10
N GLN A 49 8.32 -4.48 1.23
CA GLN A 49 7.63 -4.45 2.51
C GLN A 49 6.37 -3.57 2.48
N ASN A 50 6.43 -2.42 1.80
CA ASN A 50 5.28 -1.50 1.70
C ASN A 50 4.44 -1.73 0.43
N ARG A 51 4.76 -2.76 -0.38
CA ARG A 51 4.09 -3.06 -1.65
C ARG A 51 4.07 -1.88 -2.64
N PHE A 52 5.07 -1.02 -2.54
CA PHE A 52 5.16 0.20 -3.33
C PHE A 52 5.67 -0.07 -4.75
N PRO A 53 4.98 0.41 -5.79
CA PRO A 53 5.49 0.36 -7.16
C PRO A 53 6.77 1.18 -7.27
N LYS A 54 7.86 0.56 -7.74
CA LYS A 54 9.14 1.24 -7.92
C LYS A 54 9.15 2.08 -9.19
N SER A 55 9.56 3.34 -9.06
CA SER A 55 9.70 4.26 -10.19
C SER A 55 10.71 3.78 -11.22
N LYS A 56 10.57 4.25 -12.46
CA LYS A 56 11.46 3.98 -13.58
C LYS A 56 12.24 5.24 -13.93
N ILE A 57 13.55 5.08 -14.15
CA ILE A 57 14.41 6.15 -14.65
C ILE A 57 13.89 6.62 -16.02
N LEU A 58 13.70 7.92 -16.16
CA LEU A 58 13.32 8.55 -17.43
C LEU A 58 14.57 8.73 -18.31
N LYS A 59 14.41 8.48 -19.61
CA LYS A 59 15.48 8.67 -20.59
C LYS A 59 15.79 10.14 -20.84
N GLU A 60 14.79 10.99 -20.67
CA GLU A 60 14.84 12.42 -20.96
C GLU A 60 14.26 13.19 -19.77
N THR A 61 14.58 14.49 -19.69
CA THR A 61 13.94 15.39 -18.73
C THR A 61 12.45 15.49 -19.06
N PRO A 62 11.55 15.30 -18.08
CA PRO A 62 10.13 15.39 -18.33
C PRO A 62 9.73 16.83 -18.64
N GLU A 63 8.69 17.02 -19.46
CA GLU A 63 8.13 18.34 -19.77
C GLU A 63 7.63 19.08 -18.52
N ASN A 64 7.23 18.33 -17.50
CA ASN A 64 6.71 18.83 -16.23
C ASN A 64 7.19 17.95 -15.07
N ALA A 65 7.35 18.54 -13.89
CA ALA A 65 7.98 17.88 -12.74
C ALA A 65 6.96 17.19 -11.81
N GLU A 66 5.70 17.59 -11.89
CA GLU A 66 4.61 17.15 -11.03
C GLU A 66 4.49 15.62 -11.00
N ASP A 67 4.29 15.06 -9.80
CA ASP A 67 4.19 13.63 -9.52
C ASP A 67 5.40 12.80 -9.99
N LYS A 68 6.60 13.40 -9.99
CA LYS A 68 7.85 12.75 -10.37
C LYS A 68 8.94 12.95 -9.34
N TYR A 69 10.00 12.20 -9.52
CA TYR A 69 11.17 12.21 -8.67
C TYR A 69 12.38 12.73 -9.43
N GLN A 70 13.20 13.53 -8.76
CA GLN A 70 14.51 13.93 -9.25
C GLN A 70 15.58 13.51 -8.25
N TYR A 71 16.62 12.85 -8.76
CA TYR A 71 17.69 12.28 -7.95
C TYR A 71 19.02 12.93 -8.31
N GLY A 72 19.74 13.40 -7.30
CA GLY A 72 21.09 13.92 -7.42
C GLY A 72 22.10 12.88 -6.94
N VAL A 73 23.10 12.58 -7.77
CA VAL A 73 24.17 11.64 -7.42
C VAL A 73 25.52 12.33 -7.28
N ASN A 74 26.35 11.82 -6.38
CA ASN A 74 27.72 12.28 -6.17
C ASN A 74 28.71 11.62 -7.15
N ALA A 75 30.00 11.94 -7.01
CA ALA A 75 31.08 11.40 -7.85
C ALA A 75 31.28 9.87 -7.74
N ASN A 76 30.76 9.25 -6.68
CA ASN A 76 30.76 7.79 -6.47
C ASN A 76 29.49 7.11 -7.00
N ASP A 77 28.65 7.85 -7.74
CA ASP A 77 27.33 7.41 -8.24
C ASP A 77 26.31 7.07 -7.13
N GLU A 78 26.49 7.63 -5.94
CA GLU A 78 25.56 7.45 -4.83
C GLU A 78 24.46 8.51 -4.87
N ILE A 79 23.20 8.11 -4.66
CA ILE A 79 22.08 9.05 -4.49
C ILE A 79 22.24 9.77 -3.17
N ILE A 80 22.43 11.09 -3.24
CA ILE A 80 22.64 11.97 -2.08
C ILE A 80 21.52 13.00 -1.91
N VAL A 81 20.71 13.21 -2.94
CA VAL A 81 19.53 14.08 -2.90
C VAL A 81 18.37 13.38 -3.61
N GLU A 82 17.20 13.36 -2.96
CA GLU A 82 15.92 13.05 -3.58
C GLU A 82 15.01 14.27 -3.51
N ARG A 83 14.33 14.59 -4.62
CA ARG A 83 13.20 15.51 -4.66
C ARG A 83 11.96 14.74 -5.12
N SER A 84 10.92 14.74 -4.31
CA SER A 84 9.61 14.18 -4.65
C SER A 84 8.63 15.32 -4.91
N TYR A 85 8.33 15.58 -6.17
CA TYR A 85 7.46 16.67 -6.59
C TYR A 85 5.99 16.29 -6.40
N THR A 86 5.21 17.21 -5.85
CA THR A 86 3.76 17.03 -5.67
C THR A 86 3.01 17.42 -6.95
N GLU A 87 1.69 17.25 -6.94
CA GLU A 87 0.78 17.78 -7.96
C GLU A 87 0.81 19.32 -8.06
N PHE A 88 1.29 20.01 -7.02
CA PHE A 88 1.37 21.47 -6.98
C PHE A 88 2.68 21.96 -7.57
N LYS A 89 2.56 22.75 -8.64
CA LYS A 89 3.70 23.30 -9.37
C LYS A 89 4.78 23.91 -8.47
N GLY A 90 6.00 23.37 -8.58
CA GLY A 90 7.18 23.85 -7.87
C GLY A 90 7.27 23.46 -6.39
N GLN A 91 6.34 22.65 -5.88
CA GLN A 91 6.40 22.11 -4.53
C GLN A 91 6.97 20.69 -4.57
N CYS A 92 7.97 20.43 -3.74
CA CYS A 92 8.58 19.11 -3.62
C CYS A 92 9.11 18.85 -2.23
N TYR A 93 8.91 17.63 -1.73
CA TYR A 93 9.65 17.14 -0.58
C TYR A 93 11.12 16.98 -0.96
N GLU A 94 12.02 17.20 -0.01
CA GLU A 94 13.45 17.05 -0.23
C GLU A 94 14.06 16.13 0.81
N THR A 95 14.83 15.14 0.38
CA THR A 95 15.59 14.26 1.27
C THR A 95 17.08 14.38 0.96
N PHE A 96 17.88 14.65 1.97
CA PHE A 96 19.34 14.79 1.87
C PHE A 96 20.04 13.68 2.63
N TYR A 97 21.03 13.03 2.01
CA TYR A 97 21.80 11.95 2.62
C TYR A 97 23.26 12.34 2.80
N PHE A 98 23.69 12.54 4.05
CA PHE A 98 25.06 12.87 4.42
C PHE A 98 25.77 11.60 4.88
N ARG A 99 26.79 11.17 4.14
CA ARG A 99 27.61 10.02 4.49
C ARG A 99 28.75 10.42 5.42
N GLU A 100 28.93 9.63 6.46
CA GLU A 100 30.08 9.63 7.37
C GLU A 100 30.68 8.21 7.41
N ASP A 101 31.81 8.01 8.10
CA ASP A 101 32.58 6.76 8.05
C ASP A 101 31.76 5.50 8.45
N SER A 102 30.88 5.62 9.45
CA SER A 102 30.09 4.51 9.99
C SER A 102 28.58 4.74 9.94
N GLN A 103 28.12 5.85 9.37
CA GLN A 103 26.70 6.17 9.33
C GLN A 103 26.30 7.02 8.13
N ILE A 104 25.01 7.04 7.83
CA ILE A 104 24.39 8.00 6.93
C ILE A 104 23.32 8.75 7.72
N ILE A 105 23.37 10.09 7.68
CA ILE A 105 22.35 10.95 8.26
C ILE A 105 21.43 11.40 7.14
N SER A 106 20.14 11.15 7.27
CA SER A 106 19.09 11.60 6.37
C SER A 106 18.26 12.70 6.99
N TYR A 107 18.03 13.77 6.24
CA TYR A 107 17.08 14.83 6.58
C TYR A 107 15.97 14.85 5.55
N HIS A 108 14.72 14.70 5.99
CA HIS A 108 13.55 14.76 5.11
C HIS A 108 12.72 16.02 5.42
N PHE A 109 12.54 16.87 4.42
CA PHE A 109 11.83 18.14 4.50
C PHE A 109 10.54 18.11 3.70
N ASP A 110 9.55 18.88 4.16
CA ASP A 110 8.25 19.03 3.50
C ASP A 110 8.33 19.81 2.17
N TYR A 111 7.17 19.99 1.53
CA TYR A 111 7.06 20.57 0.20
C TYR A 111 6.78 22.07 0.17
N PHE A 112 6.63 22.71 1.33
CA PHE A 112 6.37 24.15 1.39
C PHE A 112 7.60 24.98 0.98
N LYS A 113 7.37 26.27 0.73
CA LYS A 113 8.43 27.23 0.41
C LYS A 113 9.38 27.43 1.60
N GLU A 114 8.83 27.57 2.79
CA GLU A 114 9.58 27.53 4.04
C GLU A 114 9.62 26.08 4.53
N LYS A 115 10.76 25.43 4.33
CA LYS A 115 10.91 24.01 4.63
C LYS A 115 10.81 23.73 6.11
N ARG A 116 10.02 22.73 6.47
CA ARG A 116 10.01 22.13 7.80
C ARG A 116 10.57 20.72 7.72
N CYS A 117 11.37 20.37 8.71
CA CYS A 117 11.88 19.01 8.84
C CYS A 117 10.73 18.08 9.27
N ILE A 118 10.45 17.06 8.46
CA ILE A 118 9.46 16.01 8.77
C ILE A 118 10.09 14.96 9.66
N ASN A 119 11.30 14.52 9.32
CA ASN A 119 12.07 13.59 10.12
C ASN A 119 13.57 13.70 9.85
N THR A 120 14.35 13.23 10.81
CA THR A 120 15.77 12.95 10.65
C THR A 120 16.01 11.49 10.98
N LYS A 121 16.76 10.79 10.12
CA LYS A 121 17.13 9.38 10.32
C LYS A 121 18.64 9.22 10.36
N ILE A 122 19.13 8.34 11.23
CA ILE A 122 20.53 7.90 11.27
C ILE A 122 20.56 6.42 10.94
N PHE A 123 21.28 6.06 9.87
CA PHE A 123 21.52 4.70 9.42
C PHE A 123 22.91 4.30 9.87
N VAL A 124 23.03 3.36 10.80
CA VAL A 124 24.32 2.96 11.40
C VAL A 124 24.82 1.68 10.75
N TYR A 125 26.05 1.68 10.28
CA TYR A 125 26.68 0.57 9.58
C TYR A 125 27.84 -0.01 10.39
N LYS A 126 28.01 -1.33 10.29
CA LYS A 126 29.18 -2.05 10.80
C LYS A 126 29.60 -3.07 9.75
N ASN A 127 30.87 -3.04 9.35
CA ASN A 127 31.41 -3.93 8.31
C ASN A 127 30.59 -3.91 7.00
N GLY A 128 30.07 -2.72 6.61
CA GLY A 128 29.25 -2.56 5.41
C GLY A 128 27.77 -2.98 5.56
N LEU A 129 27.37 -3.57 6.69
CA LEU A 129 25.98 -3.99 6.94
C LEU A 129 25.24 -2.98 7.81
N LEU A 130 24.02 -2.61 7.43
CA LEU A 130 23.15 -1.73 8.21
C LEU A 130 22.70 -2.42 9.50
N GLN A 131 23.11 -1.91 10.66
CA GLN A 131 22.82 -2.51 11.97
C GLN A 131 21.60 -1.90 12.66
N ALA A 132 21.40 -0.59 12.47
CA ALA A 132 20.31 0.13 13.10
C ALA A 132 19.84 1.31 12.26
N ILE A 133 18.56 1.65 12.37
CA ILE A 133 18.00 2.93 11.93
C ILE A 133 17.39 3.60 13.16
N TYR A 134 17.78 4.85 13.41
CA TYR A 134 17.13 5.70 14.41
C TYR A 134 16.42 6.84 13.69
N ALA A 135 15.15 7.07 14.01
CA ALA A 135 14.37 8.16 13.43
C ALA A 135 13.81 9.06 14.52
N ALA A 136 13.89 10.38 14.31
CA ALA A 136 13.26 11.39 15.14
C ALA A 136 12.29 12.23 14.30
N PHE A 137 11.12 12.50 14.87
CA PHE A 137 10.03 13.23 14.22
C PHE A 137 9.61 14.42 15.10
N LYS A 138 8.52 15.10 14.73
CA LYS A 138 7.94 16.20 15.50
C LYS A 138 7.54 15.75 16.91
N GLY A 139 7.80 16.62 17.90
CA GLY A 139 7.45 16.36 19.30
C GLY A 139 8.36 15.27 19.90
N ASN A 140 7.79 14.37 20.69
CA ASN A 140 8.52 13.29 21.35
C ASN A 140 8.51 11.97 20.56
N LYS A 141 8.11 12.02 19.28
CA LYS A 141 7.99 10.85 18.41
C LYS A 141 9.35 10.37 17.91
N TRP A 142 9.55 9.06 17.92
CA TRP A 142 10.77 8.43 17.43
C TRP A 142 10.52 6.98 17.04
N SER A 143 11.40 6.42 16.22
CA SER A 143 11.44 4.98 15.98
C SER A 143 12.87 4.46 15.91
N GLN A 144 13.01 3.16 16.16
CA GLN A 144 14.27 2.43 16.07
C GLN A 144 14.02 1.11 15.35
N LYS A 145 14.83 0.82 14.34
CA LYS A 145 14.93 -0.52 13.75
C LYS A 145 16.30 -1.11 14.05
N THR A 146 16.34 -2.37 14.44
CA THR A 146 17.56 -3.17 14.66
C THR A 146 17.57 -4.34 13.69
N MET A 147 18.71 -4.59 13.03
CA MET A 147 18.83 -5.57 11.95
C MET A 147 19.68 -6.74 12.38
N PHE A 148 19.27 -7.96 12.01
CA PHE A 148 19.98 -9.20 12.35
C PHE A 148 20.31 -9.97 11.07
N TYR A 149 21.57 -10.39 10.96
CA TYR A 149 22.09 -11.01 9.75
C TYR A 149 22.65 -12.41 10.03
N GLU A 150 22.54 -13.26 9.02
CA GLU A 150 23.25 -14.54 8.94
C GLU A 150 23.87 -14.65 7.53
N ASN A 151 25.17 -14.94 7.45
CA ASN A 151 25.91 -15.02 6.18
C ASN A 151 25.68 -13.78 5.28
N ASP A 152 25.79 -12.58 5.86
CA ASP A 152 25.55 -11.27 5.23
C ASP A 152 24.13 -11.04 4.68
N LYS A 153 23.17 -11.92 4.98
CA LYS A 153 21.76 -11.75 4.63
C LYS A 153 20.95 -11.30 5.83
N LEU A 154 20.11 -10.29 5.65
CA LEU A 154 19.17 -9.83 6.66
C LEU A 154 18.14 -10.93 6.91
N ILE A 155 18.12 -11.55 8.09
CA ILE A 155 17.18 -12.63 8.43
C ILE A 155 16.01 -12.14 9.26
N SER A 156 16.20 -11.06 10.03
CA SER A 156 15.14 -10.45 10.81
C SER A 156 15.44 -9.00 11.16
N CYS A 157 14.40 -8.28 11.55
CA CYS A 157 14.48 -6.92 12.07
C CYS A 157 13.48 -6.76 13.22
N ASP A 158 13.90 -6.04 14.26
CA ASP A 158 13.01 -5.53 15.30
C ASP A 158 12.78 -4.04 15.09
N TRP A 159 11.54 -3.59 15.28
CA TRP A 159 11.10 -2.23 15.11
C TRP A 159 10.30 -1.79 16.33
N ILE A 160 10.77 -0.71 16.95
CA ILE A 160 10.08 -0.05 18.06
C ILE A 160 9.75 1.36 17.59
N GLU A 161 8.51 1.80 17.82
CA GLU A 161 8.08 3.16 17.53
C GLU A 161 7.27 3.74 18.67
N LYS A 162 7.51 5.03 18.93
CA LYS A 162 6.74 5.85 19.85
C LYS A 162 6.09 6.98 19.08
N ASP A 163 4.77 7.00 19.06
CA ASP A 163 3.95 8.08 18.53
C ASP A 163 3.20 8.83 19.66
N ASP A 164 2.29 9.74 19.32
CA ASP A 164 1.50 10.50 20.31
C ASP A 164 0.43 9.65 21.03
N HIS A 165 0.12 8.47 20.51
CA HIS A 165 -0.99 7.61 20.96
C HIS A 165 -0.50 6.29 21.60
N SER A 166 0.77 5.96 21.40
CA SER A 166 1.41 4.78 21.94
C SER A 166 1.57 4.89 23.47
N ALA A 167 1.51 3.74 24.15
CA ALA A 167 1.87 3.64 25.56
C ALA A 167 3.29 4.19 25.80
N GLU A 168 3.68 4.42 27.06
CA GLU A 168 5.01 4.99 27.37
C GLU A 168 6.18 4.24 26.69
N GLU A 169 6.01 2.93 26.49
CA GLU A 169 6.98 1.99 25.91
C GLU A 169 6.97 1.95 24.36
N GLY A 170 5.99 2.55 23.68
CA GLY A 170 5.83 2.45 22.23
C GLY A 170 5.07 1.20 21.76
N PHE A 171 5.00 0.98 20.44
CA PHE A 171 4.59 -0.31 19.87
C PHE A 171 5.80 -1.05 19.31
N GLU A 172 5.78 -2.38 19.42
CA GLU A 172 6.81 -3.25 18.89
C GLU A 172 6.29 -4.03 17.70
N ARG A 173 7.15 -4.21 16.71
CA ARG A 173 6.92 -5.09 15.55
C ARG A 173 8.24 -5.74 15.17
N GLY A 174 8.17 -6.93 14.60
CA GLY A 174 9.33 -7.55 14.00
C GLY A 174 9.01 -8.16 12.65
N PHE A 175 10.04 -8.33 11.83
CA PHE A 175 9.95 -8.93 10.51
C PHE A 175 10.98 -10.04 10.38
N VAL A 176 10.64 -11.06 9.61
CA VAL A 176 11.48 -12.19 9.23
C VAL A 176 11.55 -12.21 7.70
N TYR A 177 12.76 -12.41 7.19
CA TYR A 177 13.05 -12.38 5.76
C TYR A 177 13.53 -13.75 5.31
N THR A 178 12.96 -14.26 4.22
CA THR A 178 13.43 -15.50 3.59
C THR A 178 13.98 -15.22 2.21
N TYR A 179 14.86 -16.11 1.73
CA TYR A 179 15.51 -15.98 0.44
C TYR A 179 15.34 -17.28 -0.34
N ASP A 180 15.27 -17.17 -1.67
CA ASP A 180 15.23 -18.35 -2.53
C ASP A 180 16.62 -18.97 -2.71
N MET A 181 16.68 -20.06 -3.47
CA MET A 181 17.93 -20.78 -3.76
C MET A 181 18.97 -19.93 -4.53
N LEU A 182 18.53 -18.84 -5.19
CA LEU A 182 19.41 -17.89 -5.88
C LEU A 182 19.87 -16.74 -4.96
N GLY A 183 19.34 -16.68 -3.74
CA GLY A 183 19.62 -15.63 -2.76
C GLY A 183 18.82 -14.35 -2.98
N GLU A 184 17.80 -14.34 -3.84
CA GLU A 184 16.87 -13.22 -3.96
C GLU A 184 15.84 -13.27 -2.82
N LEU A 185 15.37 -12.11 -2.34
CA LEU A 185 14.30 -12.04 -1.33
C LEU A 185 13.08 -12.84 -1.80
N ASN A 186 12.62 -13.78 -0.98
CA ASN A 186 11.49 -14.65 -1.25
C ASN A 186 10.24 -14.23 -0.48
N SER A 187 10.34 -13.88 0.80
CA SER A 187 9.20 -13.40 1.57
C SER A 187 9.62 -12.46 2.71
N ILE A 188 8.67 -11.63 3.14
CA ILE A 188 8.73 -10.86 4.38
C ILE A 188 7.49 -11.22 5.19
N THR A 189 7.69 -11.69 6.40
CA THR A 189 6.62 -12.08 7.32
C THR A 189 6.79 -11.33 8.62
N GLY A 190 5.71 -10.79 9.18
CA GLY A 190 5.73 -10.24 10.52
C GLY A 190 6.00 -11.34 11.54
N LYS A 191 6.62 -11.00 12.68
CA LYS A 191 6.78 -11.96 13.79
C LYS A 191 5.44 -12.43 14.38
N ASP A 192 4.36 -11.72 14.07
CA ASP A 192 2.96 -12.10 14.33
C ASP A 192 2.39 -13.13 13.34
N GLY A 193 3.13 -13.47 12.28
CA GLY A 193 2.73 -14.41 11.23
C GLY A 193 2.09 -13.75 10.00
N GLY A 194 1.86 -12.44 10.01
CA GLY A 194 1.27 -11.73 8.86
C GLY A 194 2.21 -11.71 7.65
N VAL A 195 1.68 -11.89 6.43
CA VAL A 195 2.49 -11.85 5.19
C VAL A 195 2.55 -10.43 4.64
N TRP A 196 3.75 -9.85 4.57
CA TRP A 196 3.98 -8.49 4.09
C TRP A 196 4.37 -8.48 2.62
N TYR A 197 5.18 -9.45 2.23
CA TYR A 197 5.63 -9.64 0.85
C TYR A 197 5.82 -11.12 0.55
N GLN A 198 5.39 -11.54 -0.62
CA GLN A 198 5.65 -12.84 -1.20
C GLN A 198 6.14 -12.67 -2.64
N LYS A 199 7.31 -13.22 -2.94
CA LYS A 199 7.85 -13.20 -4.30
C LYS A 199 6.94 -13.98 -5.24
N LYS A 200 6.46 -13.31 -6.30
CA LYS A 200 5.72 -13.96 -7.38
C LYS A 200 6.63 -14.81 -8.26
N ASP A 201 6.11 -15.95 -8.72
CA ASP A 201 6.72 -16.68 -9.84
C ASP A 201 6.75 -15.80 -11.11
N LYS A 202 7.97 -15.50 -11.60
CA LYS A 202 8.20 -14.70 -12.81
C LYS A 202 7.51 -15.28 -14.06
N LYS A 203 7.18 -16.58 -14.08
CA LYS A 203 6.45 -17.24 -15.17
C LYS A 203 4.95 -16.95 -15.16
N VAL A 204 4.40 -16.48 -14.04
CA VAL A 204 2.99 -16.14 -13.91
C VAL A 204 2.81 -14.65 -14.21
N SER A 205 2.22 -14.37 -15.37
CA SER A 205 1.82 -13.00 -15.72
C SER A 205 0.67 -12.53 -14.82
N TYR A 206 0.55 -11.22 -14.64
CA TYR A 206 -0.58 -10.63 -13.90
C TYR A 206 -1.93 -11.07 -14.48
N LYS A 207 -2.03 -11.17 -15.81
CA LYS A 207 -3.24 -11.67 -16.50
C LYS A 207 -3.59 -13.10 -16.08
N LYS A 208 -2.61 -14.01 -16.09
CA LYS A 208 -2.83 -15.41 -15.69
C LYS A 208 -3.17 -15.54 -14.21
N LEU A 209 -2.57 -14.70 -13.36
CA LEU A 209 -2.94 -14.61 -11.95
C LEU A 209 -4.39 -14.13 -11.80
N SER A 210 -4.78 -13.08 -12.52
CA SER A 210 -6.14 -12.52 -12.53
C SER A 210 -7.17 -13.57 -12.95
N GLU A 211 -6.90 -14.33 -14.02
CA GLU A 211 -7.79 -15.41 -14.49
C GLU A 211 -7.98 -16.49 -13.41
N ARG A 212 -6.88 -16.90 -12.74
CA ARG A 212 -6.94 -17.89 -11.65
C ARG A 212 -7.74 -17.37 -10.45
N VAL A 213 -7.55 -16.11 -10.07
CA VAL A 213 -8.25 -15.43 -8.97
C VAL A 213 -9.74 -15.33 -9.27
N ALA A 214 -10.10 -14.92 -10.49
CA ALA A 214 -11.51 -14.80 -10.91
C ALA A 214 -12.25 -16.13 -10.82
N GLU A 215 -11.66 -17.20 -11.37
CA GLU A 215 -12.29 -18.54 -11.31
C GLU A 215 -12.38 -19.05 -9.88
N ARG A 216 -11.33 -18.86 -9.07
CA ARG A 216 -11.37 -19.32 -7.67
C ARG A 216 -12.37 -18.54 -6.83
N PHE A 217 -12.38 -17.22 -6.94
CA PHE A 217 -13.38 -16.37 -6.28
C PHE A 217 -14.80 -16.78 -6.67
N TYR A 218 -15.07 -16.96 -7.96
CA TYR A 218 -16.41 -17.34 -8.42
C TYR A 218 -16.83 -18.73 -7.89
N ALA A 219 -15.88 -19.67 -7.81
CA ALA A 219 -16.12 -21.00 -7.24
C ALA A 219 -16.46 -20.95 -5.73
N LEU A 220 -15.98 -19.95 -4.99
CA LEU A 220 -16.31 -19.73 -3.58
C LEU A 220 -17.60 -18.90 -3.41
N LEU A 221 -17.82 -17.93 -4.30
CA LEU A 221 -18.96 -17.01 -4.26
C LEU A 221 -20.30 -17.73 -4.35
N ILE A 222 -20.46 -18.63 -5.31
CA ILE A 222 -21.76 -19.30 -5.54
C ILE A 222 -22.18 -20.16 -4.33
N PRO A 223 -21.33 -21.02 -3.77
CA PRO A 223 -21.63 -21.72 -2.52
C PRO A 223 -21.95 -20.78 -1.35
N ALA A 224 -21.16 -19.70 -1.18
CA ALA A 224 -21.36 -18.75 -0.08
C ALA A 224 -22.74 -18.08 -0.14
N ILE A 225 -23.15 -17.61 -1.33
CA ILE A 225 -24.49 -17.05 -1.57
C ILE A 225 -25.58 -18.08 -1.22
N LYS A 226 -25.43 -19.33 -1.67
CA LYS A 226 -26.43 -20.39 -1.43
C LYS A 226 -26.52 -20.81 0.04
N ALA A 227 -25.41 -20.74 0.77
CA ALA A 227 -25.36 -21.05 2.20
C ALA A 227 -26.01 -19.98 3.07
N TYR A 228 -26.27 -18.79 2.53
CA TYR A 228 -26.91 -17.67 3.22
C TYR A 228 -28.27 -17.32 2.58
N PRO A 229 -29.30 -18.17 2.74
CA PRO A 229 -30.60 -17.94 2.11
C PRO A 229 -31.34 -16.77 2.77
N ILE A 230 -31.79 -15.84 1.94
CA ILE A 230 -32.64 -14.72 2.37
C ILE A 230 -34.06 -14.99 1.85
N PRO A 231 -35.06 -15.15 2.74
CA PRO A 231 -36.41 -15.56 2.37
C PRO A 231 -37.28 -14.40 1.83
N GLU A 232 -36.68 -13.43 1.15
CA GLU A 232 -37.38 -12.31 0.52
C GLU A 232 -36.67 -11.85 -0.77
N PRO A 233 -37.35 -11.11 -1.66
CA PRO A 233 -36.74 -10.63 -2.90
C PRO A 233 -35.57 -9.68 -2.66
N LEU A 234 -34.47 -9.94 -3.35
CA LEU A 234 -33.34 -9.01 -3.43
C LEU A 234 -33.52 -8.03 -4.59
N TYR A 235 -33.24 -6.75 -4.36
CA TYR A 235 -33.08 -5.78 -5.45
C TYR A 235 -31.64 -5.65 -5.91
N CYS A 236 -30.68 -6.02 -5.07
CA CYS A 236 -29.29 -6.13 -5.50
C CYS A 236 -28.48 -7.16 -4.74
N LEU A 237 -27.39 -7.60 -5.37
CA LEU A 237 -26.26 -8.21 -4.70
C LEU A 237 -25.04 -7.33 -4.97
N ASN A 238 -24.37 -6.88 -3.91
CA ASN A 238 -23.23 -5.98 -4.01
C ASN A 238 -21.92 -6.73 -3.69
N ILE A 239 -20.98 -6.69 -4.62
CA ILE A 239 -19.60 -7.15 -4.47
C ILE A 239 -18.77 -5.94 -4.04
N ALA A 240 -18.63 -5.76 -2.73
CA ALA A 240 -18.00 -4.59 -2.13
C ALA A 240 -16.52 -4.87 -1.81
N PHE A 241 -15.63 -4.03 -2.33
CA PHE A 241 -14.19 -4.19 -2.14
C PHE A 241 -13.56 -2.95 -1.49
N ASP A 242 -12.40 -3.13 -0.85
CA ASP A 242 -11.54 -2.05 -0.39
C ASP A 242 -10.44 -1.82 -1.43
N TYR A 243 -10.15 -0.57 -1.80
CA TYR A 243 -9.05 -0.25 -2.73
C TYR A 243 -7.68 -0.76 -2.26
N GLN A 244 -7.48 -0.89 -0.96
CA GLN A 244 -6.27 -1.45 -0.35
C GLN A 244 -6.29 -2.99 -0.33
N TYR A 245 -7.48 -3.59 -0.31
CA TYR A 245 -7.71 -5.04 -0.24
C TYR A 245 -8.87 -5.47 -1.15
N ILE A 246 -8.59 -5.62 -2.45
CA ILE A 246 -9.63 -5.88 -3.46
C ILE A 246 -10.21 -7.30 -3.32
N MET A 247 -9.39 -8.27 -2.93
CA MET A 247 -9.78 -9.67 -2.78
C MET A 247 -9.52 -10.19 -1.36
N PRO A 248 -10.39 -11.07 -0.83
CA PRO A 248 -11.76 -11.27 -1.29
C PRO A 248 -12.64 -10.05 -0.95
N PRO A 249 -13.64 -9.70 -1.79
CA PRO A 249 -14.62 -8.67 -1.46
C PRO A 249 -15.68 -9.21 -0.49
N THR A 250 -16.28 -8.31 0.28
CA THR A 250 -17.51 -8.56 1.06
C THR A 250 -18.71 -8.63 0.13
N ILE A 251 -19.66 -9.53 0.40
CA ILE A 251 -20.88 -9.68 -0.38
C ILE A 251 -22.07 -9.14 0.42
N GLY A 252 -22.70 -8.07 -0.08
CA GLY A 252 -23.90 -7.48 0.48
C GLY A 252 -25.16 -7.92 -0.24
N PHE A 253 -26.24 -8.15 0.50
CA PHE A 253 -27.55 -8.49 -0.03
C PHE A 253 -28.53 -7.36 0.23
N GLY A 254 -28.90 -6.62 -0.82
CA GLY A 254 -29.90 -5.56 -0.70
C GLY A 254 -31.30 -6.14 -0.81
N THR A 255 -32.04 -6.16 0.30
CA THR A 255 -33.41 -6.67 0.34
C THR A 255 -34.43 -5.64 -0.11
N GLU A 256 -35.54 -6.09 -0.69
CA GLU A 256 -36.61 -5.18 -1.11
C GLU A 256 -37.27 -4.47 0.06
N SER A 257 -37.40 -5.14 1.21
CA SER A 257 -37.94 -4.51 2.42
C SER A 257 -37.08 -3.34 2.89
N GLU A 258 -35.76 -3.51 2.99
CA GLU A 258 -34.83 -2.42 3.34
C GLU A 258 -34.90 -1.27 2.35
N ARG A 259 -34.95 -1.58 1.04
CA ARG A 259 -35.07 -0.54 0.00
C ARG A 259 -36.33 0.30 0.16
N LEU A 260 -37.46 -0.33 0.47
CA LEU A 260 -38.73 0.38 0.69
C LEU A 260 -38.70 1.20 1.96
N GLU A 261 -38.19 0.64 3.06
CA GLU A 261 -38.03 1.33 4.35
C GLU A 261 -37.15 2.58 4.20
N TRP A 262 -36.01 2.48 3.52
CA TRP A 262 -35.12 3.62 3.33
C TRP A 262 -35.74 4.69 2.45
N LYS A 263 -36.46 4.31 1.39
CA LYS A 263 -37.18 5.27 0.54
C LYS A 263 -38.25 6.03 1.34
N GLU A 264 -38.95 5.35 2.25
CA GLU A 264 -39.94 5.98 3.12
C GLU A 264 -39.28 6.90 4.17
N SER A 265 -38.24 6.43 4.83
CA SER A 265 -37.60 7.11 5.96
C SER A 265 -36.72 8.30 5.53
N TYR A 266 -36.02 8.17 4.39
CA TYR A 266 -34.97 9.10 3.97
C TYR A 266 -35.28 9.83 2.65
N GLY A 267 -36.34 9.45 1.93
CA GLY A 267 -36.74 10.06 0.67
C GLY A 267 -35.57 10.07 -0.33
N LYS A 268 -35.20 11.26 -0.83
CA LYS A 268 -34.09 11.41 -1.80
C LYS A 268 -32.72 10.99 -1.27
N ARG A 269 -32.51 10.94 0.05
CA ARG A 269 -31.25 10.47 0.64
C ARG A 269 -31.12 8.95 0.62
N ALA A 270 -32.21 8.22 0.36
CA ALA A 270 -32.17 6.76 0.23
C ALA A 270 -31.25 6.33 -0.92
N ASP A 271 -31.18 7.11 -2.01
CA ASP A 271 -30.43 6.71 -3.21
C ASP A 271 -28.94 6.48 -2.98
N SER A 272 -28.32 7.18 -2.01
CA SER A 272 -26.92 6.93 -1.61
C SER A 272 -26.79 5.70 -0.71
N LEU A 273 -27.76 5.46 0.18
CA LEU A 273 -27.76 4.32 1.10
C LEU A 273 -27.94 2.99 0.35
N LEU A 274 -28.70 3.00 -0.75
CA LEU A 274 -28.98 1.80 -1.57
C LEU A 274 -27.77 1.11 -2.18
N TRP A 275 -26.57 1.69 -2.08
CA TRP A 275 -25.35 1.09 -2.62
C TRP A 275 -24.22 1.02 -1.58
N ASN A 276 -24.48 1.49 -0.36
CA ASN A 276 -23.53 1.43 0.73
C ASN A 276 -23.69 0.10 1.48
N THR A 277 -22.84 -0.87 1.16
CA THR A 277 -22.88 -2.21 1.76
C THR A 277 -22.69 -2.19 3.29
N ALA A 278 -22.05 -1.17 3.85
CA ALA A 278 -21.87 -1.05 5.30
C ALA A 278 -23.19 -0.89 6.07
N ASP A 279 -24.23 -0.36 5.41
CA ASP A 279 -25.56 -0.14 6.00
C ASP A 279 -26.52 -1.31 5.78
N TYR A 280 -26.11 -2.36 5.05
CA TYR A 280 -26.97 -3.50 4.75
C TYR A 280 -27.11 -4.40 5.98
N ALA A 281 -28.33 -4.88 6.25
CA ALA A 281 -28.57 -5.86 7.31
C ALA A 281 -27.92 -7.23 7.03
N HIS A 282 -27.70 -7.53 5.75
CA HIS A 282 -27.22 -8.82 5.29
C HIS A 282 -25.92 -8.68 4.51
N THR A 283 -24.82 -9.10 5.12
CA THR A 283 -23.51 -9.22 4.49
C THR A 283 -22.88 -10.56 4.83
N ILE A 284 -22.05 -11.07 3.93
CA ILE A 284 -21.20 -12.24 4.18
C ILE A 284 -19.77 -11.95 3.71
N GLU A 285 -18.83 -12.54 4.44
CA GLU A 285 -17.44 -12.65 4.01
C GLU A 285 -17.23 -13.96 3.27
N ILE A 286 -16.37 -13.94 2.24
CA ILE A 286 -15.97 -15.17 1.56
C ILE A 286 -14.97 -15.90 2.45
N GLU A 287 -15.37 -17.07 2.95
CA GLU A 287 -14.46 -17.94 3.70
C GLU A 287 -13.36 -18.48 2.77
N THR A 288 -12.12 -18.35 3.22
CA THR A 288 -10.92 -18.79 2.49
C THR A 288 -10.13 -19.80 3.32
N ASP A 289 -9.57 -20.81 2.66
CA ASP A 289 -8.52 -21.62 3.24
C ASP A 289 -7.14 -20.95 3.07
N ASN A 290 -6.08 -21.62 3.53
CA ASN A 290 -4.72 -21.08 3.43
C ASN A 290 -4.24 -20.88 1.98
N GLU A 291 -4.67 -21.73 1.04
CA GLU A 291 -4.28 -21.61 -0.38
C GLU A 291 -5.00 -20.44 -1.05
N ASP A 292 -6.27 -20.23 -0.69
CA ASP A 292 -7.08 -19.11 -1.17
C ASP A 292 -6.59 -17.78 -0.66
N THR A 293 -6.32 -17.68 0.64
CA THR A 293 -5.74 -16.48 1.26
C THR A 293 -4.42 -16.13 0.58
N ALA A 294 -3.52 -17.11 0.41
CA ALA A 294 -2.25 -16.87 -0.27
C ALA A 294 -2.42 -16.43 -1.74
N LEU A 295 -3.40 -16.96 -2.45
CA LEU A 295 -3.70 -16.57 -3.84
C LEU A 295 -4.21 -15.14 -3.92
N PHE A 296 -5.16 -14.76 -3.05
CA PHE A 296 -5.75 -13.43 -3.01
C PHE A 296 -4.78 -12.37 -2.51
N ASP A 297 -3.99 -12.67 -1.48
CA ASP A 297 -2.93 -11.78 -0.99
C ASP A 297 -1.88 -11.51 -2.06
N LEU A 298 -1.44 -12.55 -2.78
CA LEU A 298 -0.50 -12.39 -3.88
C LEU A 298 -1.10 -11.53 -5.00
N PHE A 299 -2.40 -11.68 -5.28
CA PHE A 299 -3.08 -10.84 -6.27
C PHE A 299 -3.19 -9.39 -5.84
N ASN A 300 -3.54 -9.12 -4.58
CA ASN A 300 -3.61 -7.77 -4.03
C ASN A 300 -2.23 -7.10 -4.06
N GLN A 301 -1.19 -7.80 -3.58
CA GLN A 301 0.19 -7.31 -3.63
C GLN A 301 0.62 -6.97 -5.06
N GLU A 302 0.40 -7.87 -6.01
CA GLU A 302 0.80 -7.65 -7.40
C GLU A 302 -0.04 -6.58 -8.09
N THR A 303 -1.27 -6.35 -7.62
CA THR A 303 -2.12 -5.27 -8.09
C THR A 303 -1.56 -3.92 -7.64
N GLU A 304 -1.17 -3.81 -6.37
CA GLU A 304 -0.59 -2.60 -5.78
C GLU A 304 0.78 -2.28 -6.39
N MET A 305 1.71 -3.25 -6.35
CA MET A 305 3.09 -3.08 -6.84
C MET A 305 3.20 -2.82 -8.35
N GLN A 306 2.16 -3.15 -9.14
CA GLN A 306 2.12 -2.89 -10.58
C GLN A 306 1.11 -1.83 -11.00
N GLU A 307 0.48 -1.13 -10.05
CA GLU A 307 -0.52 -0.09 -10.29
C GLU A 307 -1.69 -0.60 -11.18
N LYS A 308 -2.23 -1.78 -10.84
CA LYS A 308 -3.25 -2.48 -11.63
C LYS A 308 -4.67 -2.42 -11.04
N SER A 309 -4.97 -1.48 -10.15
CA SER A 309 -6.30 -1.37 -9.52
C SER A 309 -7.43 -1.33 -10.54
N SER A 310 -7.28 -0.58 -11.65
CA SER A 310 -8.28 -0.57 -12.73
C SER A 310 -8.51 -1.94 -13.39
N ALA A 311 -7.47 -2.77 -13.51
CA ALA A 311 -7.60 -4.12 -14.04
C ALA A 311 -8.28 -5.07 -13.04
N ALA A 312 -7.96 -4.93 -11.75
CA ALA A 312 -8.58 -5.69 -10.68
C ALA A 312 -10.08 -5.37 -10.53
N THR A 313 -10.48 -4.09 -10.58
CA THR A 313 -11.90 -3.72 -10.56
C THR A 313 -12.64 -4.28 -11.79
N LYS A 314 -12.00 -4.30 -12.97
CA LYS A 314 -12.59 -4.93 -14.17
C LYS A 314 -12.79 -6.44 -14.02
N LEU A 315 -11.92 -7.12 -13.27
CA LEU A 315 -12.11 -8.53 -12.89
C LEU A 315 -13.39 -8.69 -12.07
N LEU A 316 -13.59 -7.90 -11.01
CA LEU A 316 -14.81 -7.95 -10.19
C LEU A 316 -16.08 -7.67 -11.01
N VAL A 317 -16.04 -6.67 -11.89
CA VAL A 317 -17.16 -6.37 -12.81
C VAL A 317 -17.44 -7.54 -13.77
N SER A 318 -16.42 -8.31 -14.14
CA SER A 318 -16.60 -9.49 -15.00
C SER A 318 -17.22 -10.65 -14.23
N CYS A 319 -16.83 -10.86 -12.96
CA CYS A 319 -17.50 -11.79 -12.05
C CYS A 319 -18.96 -11.39 -11.81
N ALA A 320 -19.24 -10.10 -11.60
CA ALA A 320 -20.61 -9.59 -11.43
C ALA A 320 -21.50 -9.84 -12.66
N LYS A 321 -20.96 -9.66 -13.88
CA LYS A 321 -21.66 -10.01 -15.13
C LYS A 321 -22.00 -11.48 -15.22
N ARG A 322 -21.02 -12.34 -14.95
CA ARG A 322 -21.23 -13.79 -14.92
C ARG A 322 -22.31 -14.16 -13.90
N LEU A 323 -22.26 -13.59 -12.70
CA LEU A 323 -23.27 -13.82 -11.66
C LEU A 323 -24.66 -13.37 -12.11
N LYS A 324 -24.77 -12.19 -12.73
CA LYS A 324 -26.03 -11.65 -13.22
C LYS A 324 -26.66 -12.54 -14.30
N GLU A 325 -25.85 -13.09 -15.21
CA GLU A 325 -26.29 -14.02 -16.24
C GLU A 325 -26.76 -15.37 -15.65
N GLU A 326 -26.05 -15.88 -14.65
CA GLU A 326 -26.36 -17.15 -13.99
C GLU A 326 -27.45 -17.02 -12.91
N TRP A 327 -27.83 -15.80 -12.51
CA TRP A 327 -28.69 -15.51 -11.36
C TRP A 327 -30.01 -16.29 -11.35
N VAL A 328 -30.69 -16.34 -12.49
CA VAL A 328 -31.97 -17.06 -12.64
C VAL A 328 -31.82 -18.54 -12.30
N SER A 329 -30.67 -19.15 -12.63
CA SER A 329 -30.41 -20.56 -12.33
C SER A 329 -30.17 -20.84 -10.85
N LEU A 330 -29.85 -19.80 -10.06
CA LEU A 330 -29.66 -19.92 -8.62
C LEU A 330 -30.98 -20.04 -7.86
N SER A 331 -32.12 -19.74 -8.49
CA SER A 331 -33.45 -19.78 -7.88
C SER A 331 -33.58 -18.91 -6.62
N ILE A 332 -32.85 -17.79 -6.58
CA ILE A 332 -32.90 -16.83 -5.48
C ILE A 332 -33.99 -15.79 -5.78
N PRO A 333 -34.93 -15.53 -4.85
CA PRO A 333 -35.94 -14.49 -5.02
C PRO A 333 -35.30 -13.12 -5.30
N SER A 334 -35.77 -12.44 -6.34
CA SER A 334 -35.27 -11.12 -6.72
C SER A 334 -36.34 -10.29 -7.42
N THR A 335 -36.17 -8.97 -7.41
CA THR A 335 -37.08 -8.04 -8.07
C THR A 335 -36.86 -8.01 -9.58
N ASP A 336 -37.85 -7.51 -10.33
CA ASP A 336 -37.75 -7.35 -11.80
C ASP A 336 -36.59 -6.43 -12.21
N ASP A 337 -36.25 -5.48 -11.35
CA ASP A 337 -35.15 -4.52 -11.52
C ASP A 337 -33.86 -4.92 -10.79
N PHE A 338 -33.72 -6.20 -10.42
CA PHE A 338 -32.54 -6.71 -9.73
C PHE A 338 -31.25 -6.36 -10.47
N VAL A 339 -30.19 -5.99 -9.75
CA VAL A 339 -28.86 -5.71 -10.32
C VAL A 339 -27.76 -6.37 -9.50
N VAL A 340 -26.65 -6.73 -10.16
CA VAL A 340 -25.41 -7.02 -9.44
C VAL A 340 -24.55 -5.77 -9.45
N VAL A 341 -24.03 -5.40 -8.30
CA VAL A 341 -23.27 -4.17 -8.10
C VAL A 341 -21.84 -4.55 -7.73
N VAL A 342 -20.90 -3.74 -8.21
CA VAL A 342 -19.53 -3.72 -7.71
C VAL A 342 -19.29 -2.33 -7.16
N SER A 343 -19.01 -2.22 -5.87
CA SER A 343 -18.75 -0.95 -5.21
C SER A 343 -17.44 -0.99 -4.43
N ASP A 344 -16.82 0.18 -4.35
CA ASP A 344 -15.81 0.45 -3.33
C ASP A 344 -16.52 0.83 -2.02
N ILE A 345 -16.00 0.35 -0.89
CA ILE A 345 -16.54 0.68 0.45
C ILE A 345 -16.38 2.17 0.80
N GLU A 346 -15.47 2.89 0.14
CA GLU A 346 -15.30 4.35 0.30
C GLU A 346 -16.07 5.16 -0.77
N ASP A 347 -17.01 4.54 -1.48
CA ASP A 347 -17.87 5.16 -2.51
C ASP A 347 -17.12 5.79 -3.71
N SER A 348 -15.82 5.51 -3.89
CA SER A 348 -15.06 6.08 -5.01
C SER A 348 -15.27 5.34 -6.34
N PHE A 349 -15.87 4.14 -6.29
CA PHE A 349 -16.26 3.35 -7.45
C PHE A 349 -17.64 2.71 -7.26
N LEU A 350 -18.48 2.80 -8.29
CA LEU A 350 -19.76 2.10 -8.36
C LEU A 350 -20.07 1.65 -9.78
N LYS A 351 -20.33 0.36 -9.96
CA LYS A 351 -20.77 -0.20 -11.24
C LYS A 351 -21.92 -1.17 -11.04
N LYS A 352 -23.07 -0.83 -11.62
CA LYS A 352 -24.25 -1.71 -11.74
C LYS A 352 -24.17 -2.49 -13.04
N VAL A 353 -24.54 -3.77 -12.99
CA VAL A 353 -24.49 -4.74 -14.09
C VAL A 353 -25.87 -5.29 -14.39
#